data_AF-A0AB37U0B3-F1
#
_entry.id   AF-A0AB37U0B3-F1
#
_cell.length_a   1.000
_cell.length_b   1.000
_cell.length_c   1.000
_cell.angle_alpha   90.00
_cell.angle_beta   90.00
_cell.angle_gamma   90.00
#
_symmetry.space_group_name_H-M   'P 1'
#
loop_
_entity.id
_entity.type
_entity.pdbx_description
1 polymer ?
#
loop_
_entity_poly.entity_id
_entity_poly.type
_entity_poly.pdbx_seq_one_letter_code
_entity_poly.pdbx_strand_id
1 'polypeptide(L)'
;MPGRGRPNRRTRSTRRPQRSKDVLHGRGGHGANAFRCVGCRTEVSPEAPGTTHRNHCPNCLSSLHVDRRVPGDRAADCRGRMEALSMSVRPDGEWMIIHHCVACGELSANRIAGDDNALVLVRLALKPLRDTSIAHRVLLTL
;
A
#
# COMPACT_ATOMS: atom_id res chain seq x y z
N MET A 1 40.62 -11.11 45.37
CA MET A 1 40.42 -9.94 44.50
C MET A 1 39.10 -10.12 43.75
N PRO A 2 38.11 -9.23 43.92
CA PRO A 2 36.75 -9.42 43.45
C PRO A 2 36.53 -8.84 42.04
N GLY A 3 35.58 -9.42 41.30
CA GLY A 3 34.51 -8.63 40.69
C GLY A 3 34.46 -8.46 39.17
N ARG A 4 33.51 -9.23 38.58
CA ARG A 4 32.45 -8.77 37.64
C ARG A 4 32.80 -8.43 36.18
N GLY A 5 32.02 -9.06 35.28
CA GLY A 5 31.41 -8.37 34.14
C GLY A 5 31.60 -9.04 32.78
N ARG A 6 30.69 -9.94 32.38
CA ARG A 6 30.47 -10.29 30.96
C ARG A 6 29.71 -9.14 30.26
N PRO A 7 30.19 -8.59 29.14
CA PRO A 7 29.33 -7.79 28.28
C PRO A 7 28.70 -8.64 27.17
N ASN A 8 27.38 -8.62 27.23
CA ASN A 8 26.35 -9.04 26.28
C ASN A 8 26.65 -8.66 24.81
N ARG A 9 26.91 -9.65 23.94
CA ARG A 9 27.02 -9.46 22.48
C ARG A 9 25.62 -9.39 21.87
N ARG A 10 24.95 -8.24 22.02
CA ARG A 10 23.72 -7.91 21.29
C ARG A 10 24.02 -7.95 19.78
N THR A 11 23.32 -8.82 19.07
CA THR A 11 23.27 -8.85 17.61
C THR A 11 22.70 -7.54 17.09
N ARG A 12 23.56 -6.64 16.59
CA ARG A 12 23.12 -5.48 15.79
C ARG A 12 22.58 -6.04 14.47
N SER A 13 21.25 -6.15 14.38
CA SER A 13 20.53 -6.21 13.11
C SER A 13 20.99 -5.00 12.28
N THR A 14 21.82 -5.26 11.27
CA THR A 14 22.20 -4.27 10.27
C THR A 14 20.99 -4.07 9.37
N ARG A 15 20.06 -3.20 9.80
CA ARG A 15 19.02 -2.65 8.91
C ARG A 15 19.75 -1.99 7.75
N ARG A 16 19.71 -2.65 6.59
CA ARG A 16 20.24 -2.13 5.33
C ARG A 16 19.53 -0.78 5.08
N PRO A 17 20.24 0.36 5.07
CA PRO A 17 19.58 1.63 4.88
C PRO A 17 19.02 1.68 3.45
N GLN A 18 17.72 1.93 3.33
CA GLN A 18 17.09 2.15 2.05
C GLN A 18 17.60 3.51 1.53
N ARG A 19 18.26 3.47 0.36
CA ARG A 19 18.83 4.64 -0.32
C ARG A 19 17.75 5.74 -0.44
N SER A 20 18.08 6.97 -0.03
CA SER A 20 17.26 8.15 -0.36
C SER A 20 17.24 8.33 -1.88
N LYS A 21 16.06 8.55 -2.45
CA LYS A 21 15.88 8.77 -3.89
C LYS A 21 15.75 10.27 -4.14
N ASP A 22 16.65 10.81 -4.96
CA ASP A 22 16.55 12.17 -5.47
C ASP A 22 15.32 12.29 -6.38
N VAL A 23 14.42 13.22 -6.04
CA VAL A 23 13.22 13.50 -6.83
C VAL A 23 13.60 14.48 -7.93
N LEU A 24 14.06 13.96 -9.07
CA LEU A 24 14.24 14.75 -10.28
C LEU A 24 12.87 15.01 -10.91
N HIS A 25 12.39 16.25 -10.83
CA HIS A 25 11.24 16.74 -11.61
C HIS A 25 11.65 16.94 -13.07
N GLY A 26 11.65 15.86 -13.85
CA GLY A 26 11.75 15.93 -15.31
C GLY A 26 10.43 16.42 -15.91
N ARG A 27 10.43 17.62 -16.48
CA ARG A 27 9.35 18.13 -17.35
C ARG A 27 9.42 17.43 -18.71
N GLY A 28 8.33 16.81 -19.15
CA GLY A 28 8.09 16.51 -20.57
C GLY A 28 7.41 15.16 -20.83
N GLY A 29 6.10 15.17 -21.07
CA GLY A 29 5.40 14.01 -21.64
C GLY A 29 3.95 13.82 -21.21
N HIS A 30 3.10 14.85 -21.28
CA HIS A 30 1.66 14.66 -21.08
C HIS A 30 1.08 13.79 -22.21
N GLY A 31 0.75 12.52 -21.91
CA GLY A 31 -0.24 11.75 -22.69
C GLY A 31 -0.03 10.25 -22.91
N ALA A 32 1.14 9.64 -22.66
CA ALA A 32 1.43 8.31 -23.22
C ALA A 32 1.10 7.08 -22.34
N ASN A 33 0.86 7.23 -21.03
CA ASN A 33 0.86 6.08 -20.11
C ASN A 33 -0.39 5.98 -19.19
N ALA A 34 -1.49 6.68 -19.51
CA ALA A 34 -2.73 6.53 -18.76
C ALA A 34 -3.25 5.09 -18.84
N PHE A 35 -3.85 4.60 -17.75
CA PHE A 35 -4.49 3.29 -17.72
C PHE A 35 -5.96 3.39 -17.36
N ARG A 36 -6.77 2.49 -17.93
CA ARG A 36 -8.19 2.40 -17.59
C ARG A 36 -8.38 1.54 -16.35
N CYS A 37 -9.00 2.09 -15.31
CA CYS A 37 -9.24 1.36 -14.07
C CYS A 37 -10.15 0.13 -14.29
N VAL A 38 -9.75 -1.02 -13.73
CA VAL A 38 -10.56 -2.26 -13.78
C VAL A 38 -11.79 -2.24 -12.87
N GLY A 39 -11.83 -1.34 -11.87
CA GLY A 39 -12.96 -1.18 -10.95
C GLY A 39 -14.01 -0.20 -11.49
N CYS A 40 -13.65 1.08 -11.65
CA CYS A 40 -14.59 2.14 -12.01
C CYS A 40 -14.51 2.61 -13.47
N ARG A 41 -13.60 2.05 -14.27
CA ARG A 41 -13.44 2.33 -15.71
C ARG A 41 -12.98 3.75 -16.07
N THR A 42 -12.72 4.61 -15.09
CA THR A 42 -12.09 5.92 -15.27
C THR A 42 -10.65 5.77 -15.79
N GLU A 43 -10.22 6.72 -16.62
CA GLU A 43 -8.84 6.85 -17.05
C GLU A 43 -7.99 7.45 -15.93
N VAL A 44 -6.83 6.86 -15.67
CA VAL A 44 -5.99 7.20 -14.53
C VAL A 44 -4.58 7.50 -15.01
N SER A 45 -4.04 8.65 -14.61
CA SER A 45 -2.64 8.98 -14.82
C SER A 45 -1.76 8.10 -13.92
N PRO A 46 -0.69 7.48 -14.45
CA PRO A 46 0.29 6.76 -13.64
C PRO A 46 1.16 7.71 -12.81
N GLU A 47 1.22 8.98 -13.19
CA GLU A 47 1.91 10.03 -12.45
C GLU A 47 1.03 10.47 -11.28
N ALA A 48 1.66 10.59 -10.11
CA ALA A 48 0.94 10.89 -8.88
C ALA A 48 1.89 11.56 -7.87
N PRO A 49 1.45 12.60 -7.15
CA PRO A 49 2.27 13.19 -6.09
C PRO A 49 2.59 12.16 -5.00
N GLY A 50 3.86 12.11 -4.58
CA GLY A 50 4.30 11.27 -3.46
C GLY A 50 4.58 9.81 -3.81
N THR A 51 4.40 9.35 -5.05
CA THR A 51 4.78 7.98 -5.48
C THR A 51 5.36 7.96 -6.89
N THR A 52 6.39 7.13 -7.12
CA THR A 52 6.93 6.89 -8.49
C THR A 52 6.08 5.87 -9.26
N HIS A 53 5.36 4.99 -8.56
CA HIS A 53 4.66 3.86 -9.17
C HIS A 53 3.23 3.79 -8.64
N ARG A 54 2.31 4.56 -9.24
CA ARG A 54 0.89 4.40 -8.97
C ARG A 54 0.44 3.01 -9.45
N ASN A 55 -0.19 2.27 -8.54
CA ASN A 55 -0.76 0.96 -8.83
C ASN A 55 -2.29 0.90 -8.64
N HIS A 56 -2.91 1.95 -8.06
CA HIS A 56 -4.35 2.00 -7.82
C HIS A 56 -4.99 3.25 -8.41
N CYS A 57 -6.29 3.16 -8.68
CA CYS A 57 -7.10 4.29 -9.10
C CYS A 57 -7.36 5.24 -7.92
N PRO A 58 -7.18 6.57 -8.07
CA PRO A 58 -7.42 7.52 -6.98
C PRO A 58 -8.90 7.60 -6.57
N ASN A 59 -9.81 7.26 -7.48
CA ASN A 59 -11.26 7.42 -7.27
C ASN A 59 -11.96 6.20 -6.64
N CYS A 60 -11.40 5.00 -6.79
CA CYS A 60 -12.00 3.78 -6.24
C CYS A 60 -11.01 2.86 -5.54
N LEU A 61 -9.73 3.24 -5.50
CA LEU A 61 -8.62 2.51 -4.88
C LEU A 61 -8.39 1.10 -5.42
N SER A 62 -9.11 0.66 -6.45
CA SER A 62 -8.88 -0.64 -7.09
C SER A 62 -7.53 -0.62 -7.83
N SER A 63 -6.81 -1.73 -7.74
CA SER A 63 -5.51 -1.97 -8.35
C SER A 63 -5.59 -3.21 -9.28
N LEU A 64 -4.50 -3.50 -9.96
CA LEU A 64 -4.30 -4.72 -10.76
C LEU A 64 -3.06 -5.44 -10.24
N HIS A 65 -3.12 -6.76 -10.10
CA HIS A 65 -1.98 -7.57 -9.64
C HIS A 65 -0.98 -7.75 -10.78
N VAL A 66 -0.13 -6.75 -10.95
CA VAL A 66 0.90 -6.70 -11.99
C VAL A 66 2.31 -6.78 -11.42
N ASP A 67 2.53 -6.41 -10.17
CA ASP A 67 3.85 -6.50 -9.54
C ASP A 67 4.03 -7.84 -8.83
N ARG A 68 5.23 -8.43 -8.92
CA ARG A 68 5.54 -9.71 -8.29
C ARG A 68 6.17 -9.54 -6.92
N ARG A 69 7.43 -9.10 -6.84
CA ARG A 69 8.16 -8.95 -5.56
C ARG A 69 8.62 -7.52 -5.33
N VAL A 70 8.91 -6.79 -6.40
CA VAL A 70 9.42 -5.44 -6.33
C VAL A 70 8.32 -4.49 -6.83
N PRO A 71 7.92 -3.48 -6.04
CA PRO A 71 6.95 -2.50 -6.50
C PRO A 71 7.38 -1.86 -7.83
N GLY A 72 6.50 -1.90 -8.82
CA GLY A 72 6.75 -1.42 -10.18
C GLY A 72 7.45 -2.42 -11.12
N ASP A 73 7.78 -3.65 -10.70
CA ASP A 73 8.43 -4.64 -11.57
C ASP A 73 7.55 -5.15 -12.72
N ARG A 74 6.22 -5.01 -12.59
CA ARG A 74 5.22 -5.46 -13.57
C ARG A 74 5.42 -6.92 -14.01
N ALA A 75 5.95 -7.78 -13.13
CA ALA A 75 6.38 -9.15 -13.42
C ALA A 75 5.40 -10.25 -12.94
N ALA A 76 4.18 -9.89 -12.51
CA ALA A 76 3.16 -10.84 -12.10
C ALA A 76 2.28 -11.30 -13.26
N ASP A 77 2.11 -12.62 -13.37
CA ASP A 77 1.28 -13.25 -14.39
C ASP A 77 -0.22 -13.24 -14.04
N CYS A 78 -0.55 -13.05 -12.75
CA CYS A 78 -1.91 -13.13 -12.22
C CYS A 78 -2.87 -12.13 -12.90
N ARG A 79 -2.49 -10.85 -12.94
CA ARG A 79 -3.30 -9.75 -13.51
C ARG A 79 -4.72 -9.67 -12.94
N GLY A 80 -4.96 -10.28 -11.78
CA GLY A 80 -6.24 -10.24 -11.08
C GLY A 80 -6.52 -8.85 -10.52
N ARG A 81 -7.81 -8.49 -10.44
CA ARG A 81 -8.23 -7.25 -9.76
C ARG A 81 -7.79 -7.30 -8.30
N MET A 82 -7.27 -6.18 -7.80
CA MET A 82 -6.97 -6.04 -6.38
C MET A 82 -7.90 -5.01 -5.76
N GLU A 83 -8.53 -5.40 -4.66
CA GLU A 83 -9.43 -4.55 -3.89
C GLU A 83 -8.69 -3.93 -2.71
N ALA A 84 -9.03 -2.69 -2.37
CA ALA A 84 -8.52 -2.05 -1.16
C ALA A 84 -9.16 -2.71 0.06
N LEU A 85 -8.34 -3.43 0.83
CA LEU A 85 -8.77 -4.18 2.01
C LEU A 85 -8.73 -3.33 3.27
N SER A 86 -7.62 -2.62 3.49
CA SER A 86 -7.39 -1.79 4.68
C SER A 86 -6.32 -0.72 4.44
N MET A 87 -5.97 0.02 5.49
CA MET A 87 -4.89 1.01 5.49
C MET A 87 -3.91 0.72 6.62
N SER A 88 -2.64 1.08 6.44
CA SER A 88 -1.63 1.03 7.49
C SER A 88 -0.75 2.27 7.46
N VAL A 89 -0.14 2.59 8.60
CA VAL A 89 0.82 3.68 8.74
C VAL A 89 2.16 3.08 9.13
N ARG A 90 3.20 3.40 8.37
CA ARG A 90 4.57 2.97 8.65
C ARG A 90 5.17 3.82 9.78
N PRO A 91 6.26 3.35 10.43
CA PRO A 91 6.92 4.11 11.50
C PRO A 91 7.45 5.49 11.06
N ASP A 92 7.70 5.69 9.78
CA ASP A 92 8.12 6.96 9.18
C ASP A 92 6.94 7.90 8.87
N GLY A 93 5.70 7.51 9.22
CA GLY A 93 4.49 8.29 9.00
C GLY A 93 3.84 8.07 7.63
N GLU A 94 4.42 7.21 6.78
CA GLU A 94 3.90 6.96 5.44
C GLU A 94 2.64 6.10 5.47
N TRP A 95 1.59 6.58 4.80
CA TRP A 95 0.30 5.91 4.72
C TRP A 95 0.26 4.96 3.51
N MET A 96 -0.21 3.75 3.77
CA MET A 96 -0.27 2.67 2.79
C MET A 96 -1.70 2.14 2.69
N ILE A 97 -2.14 1.82 1.48
CA ILE A 97 -3.30 0.98 1.21
C ILE A 97 -2.81 -0.46 1.18
N ILE A 98 -3.52 -1.34 1.88
CA ILE A 98 -3.36 -2.78 1.76
C ILE A 98 -4.36 -3.27 0.72
N HIS A 99 -3.85 -3.82 -0.36
CA HIS A 99 -4.62 -4.41 -1.44
C HIS A 99 -4.66 -5.93 -1.30
N HIS A 100 -5.81 -6.53 -1.61
CA HIS A 100 -5.99 -7.98 -1.69
C HIS A 100 -6.35 -8.38 -3.12
N CYS A 101 -5.58 -9.30 -3.71
CA CYS A 101 -5.89 -9.85 -5.02
C CYS A 101 -7.04 -10.85 -4.91
N VAL A 102 -8.17 -10.56 -5.55
CA VAL A 102 -9.35 -11.44 -5.49
C VAL A 102 -9.18 -12.73 -6.29
N ALA A 103 -8.15 -12.83 -7.12
CA ALA A 103 -7.88 -14.01 -7.93
C ALA A 103 -6.93 -15.02 -7.26
N CYS A 104 -5.90 -14.54 -6.54
CA CYS A 104 -4.86 -15.41 -5.96
C CYS A 104 -4.60 -15.21 -4.46
N GLY A 105 -5.28 -14.25 -3.80
CA GLY A 105 -5.18 -14.01 -2.36
C GLY A 105 -3.97 -13.17 -1.91
N GLU A 106 -3.05 -12.81 -2.80
CA GLU A 106 -1.86 -12.04 -2.47
C GLU A 106 -2.21 -10.67 -1.89
N LEU A 107 -1.42 -10.22 -0.90
CA LEU A 107 -1.54 -8.90 -0.30
C LEU A 107 -0.39 -7.99 -0.77
N SER A 108 -0.70 -6.76 -1.14
CA SER A 108 0.32 -5.74 -1.44
C SER A 108 0.09 -4.47 -0.64
N ALA A 109 1.17 -3.78 -0.29
CA ALA A 109 1.12 -2.49 0.38
C ALA A 109 1.56 -1.38 -0.58
N ASN A 110 0.63 -0.52 -0.97
CA ASN A 110 0.84 0.54 -1.96
C ASN A 110 0.72 1.90 -1.29
N ARG A 111 1.65 2.81 -1.58
CA ARG A 111 1.66 4.15 -0.95
C ARG A 111 0.43 4.95 -1.38
N ILE A 112 -0.18 5.67 -0.45
CA ILE A 112 -1.24 6.63 -0.74
C ILE A 112 -0.64 7.84 -1.45
N ALA A 113 -1.17 8.17 -2.63
CA ALA A 113 -0.76 9.32 -3.40
C ALA A 113 -1.47 10.60 -2.92
N GLY A 114 -0.86 11.76 -3.19
CA GLY A 114 -1.39 13.06 -2.74
C GLY A 114 -2.71 13.48 -3.39
N ASP A 115 -3.12 12.83 -4.47
CA ASP A 115 -4.36 13.06 -5.21
C ASP A 115 -5.38 11.91 -5.06
N ASP A 116 -5.13 10.95 -4.15
CA ASP A 116 -6.11 9.93 -3.83
C ASP A 116 -7.35 10.55 -3.16
N ASN A 117 -8.54 10.06 -3.52
CA ASN A 117 -9.79 10.64 -3.04
C ASN A 117 -9.95 10.42 -1.52
N ALA A 118 -9.83 11.51 -0.76
CA ALA A 118 -9.92 11.51 0.69
C ALA A 118 -11.21 10.86 1.24
N LEU A 119 -12.35 11.06 0.57
CA LEU A 119 -13.61 10.46 1.02
C LEU A 119 -13.59 8.93 0.93
N VAL A 120 -12.96 8.39 -0.10
CA VAL A 120 -12.84 6.93 -0.28
C VAL A 120 -11.86 6.34 0.72
N LEU A 121 -10.77 7.05 1.03
CA LEU A 121 -9.82 6.67 2.08
C LEU A 121 -10.48 6.66 3.47
N VAL A 122 -11.23 7.70 3.82
CA VAL A 122 -11.97 7.76 5.09
C VAL A 122 -12.99 6.63 5.17
N ARG A 123 -13.73 6.35 4.08
CA ARG A 123 -14.67 5.21 4.03
C ARG A 123 -13.98 3.87 4.23
N LEU A 124 -12.77 3.69 3.69
CA LEU A 124 -11.98 2.49 3.88
C LEU A 124 -11.55 2.34 5.34
N ALA A 125 -11.04 3.42 5.95
CA ALA A 125 -10.63 3.43 7.36
C ALA A 125 -11.79 3.12 8.32
N LEU A 126 -12.99 3.62 8.02
CA LEU A 126 -14.18 3.41 8.83
C LEU A 126 -14.92 2.10 8.52
N LYS A 127 -14.49 1.32 7.51
CA LYS A 127 -15.17 0.08 7.10
C LYS A 127 -15.41 -0.90 8.25
N PRO A 128 -14.46 -1.16 9.18
CA PRO A 128 -14.69 -2.06 10.31
C PRO A 128 -15.78 -1.59 11.28
N LEU A 129 -16.01 -0.27 11.40
CA LEU A 129 -17.02 0.28 12.30
C LEU A 129 -18.44 0.19 11.74
N ARG A 130 -18.59 -0.10 10.44
CA ARG A 130 -19.88 -0.29 9.78
C ARG A 130 -20.42 -1.71 9.94
N ASP A 131 -19.56 -2.67 10.26
CA ASP A 131 -19.95 -4.06 10.45
C ASP A 131 -20.13 -4.36 11.94
N THR A 132 -21.35 -4.13 12.44
CA THR A 132 -21.73 -4.47 13.82
C THR A 132 -21.90 -5.97 14.05
N SER A 133 -21.79 -6.81 13.01
CA SER A 133 -21.94 -8.27 13.18
C SER A 133 -20.82 -8.86 14.03
N ILE A 134 -19.61 -8.28 13.99
CA ILE A 134 -18.50 -8.67 14.85
C ILE A 134 -18.81 -8.30 16.30
N ALA A 135 -19.29 -7.08 16.55
CA ALA A 135 -19.70 -6.64 17.89
C ALA A 135 -20.85 -7.51 18.44
N HIS A 136 -21.86 -7.80 17.63
CA HIS A 136 -22.97 -8.69 17.99
C HIS A 136 -22.49 -10.12 18.30
N ARG A 137 -21.59 -10.70 17.49
CA ARG A 137 -21.07 -12.04 17.74
C ARG A 137 -20.25 -12.11 19.02
N VAL A 138 -19.40 -11.11 19.29
CA VAL A 138 -18.61 -11.03 20.53
C VAL A 138 -19.52 -10.94 21.75
N LEU A 139 -20.58 -10.13 21.69
CA LEU A 139 -21.55 -9.99 22.79
C LEU A 139 -22.37 -11.26 23.04
N LEU A 140 -22.68 -12.05 22.01
CA LEU A 140 -23.44 -13.31 22.15
C LEU A 140 -22.59 -14.49 22.62
N THR A 141 -21.27 -14.34 22.67
CA THR A 141 -20.32 -15.36 23.13
C THR A 141 -19.75 -15.11 24.53
N LEU A 142 -20.22 -14.04 25.21
CA LEU A 142 -19.95 -13.73 26.62
C LEU A 142 -21.18 -14.07 27.46
#